data_AF-A0A328BRU5-F1
#
_entry.id   AF-A0A328BRU5-F1
#
_cell.length_a   1.000
_cell.length_b   1.000
_cell.length_c   1.000
_cell.angle_alpha   90.00
_cell.angle_beta   90.00
_cell.angle_gamma   90.00
#
_symmetry.space_group_name_H-M   'P 1'
#
loop_
_entity.id
_entity.type
_entity.pdbx_description
1 polymer ?
#
loop_
_entity_poly.entity_id
_entity_poly.type
_entity_poly.pdbx_seq_one_letter_code
_entity_poly.pdbx_strand_id
1 'polypeptide(L)'
;MDILFDLNLDHAYAEHLRQQHPDSLVAQELITDLEDKIGAAVNLVWQRHRTLPAVGDRVEVDSEWVIITARTFGQDGSVWLAAGRFEA
;
A
#
# COMPACT_ATOMS: atom_id res chain seq x y z
N MET A 1 -16.27 0.28 -8.80
CA MET A 1 -14.87 0.48 -9.19
C MET A 1 -14.22 -0.86 -9.00
N ASP A 2 -13.89 -1.58 -10.08
CA ASP A 2 -13.30 -2.91 -9.93
C ASP A 2 -11.83 -2.72 -9.57
N ILE A 3 -11.55 -2.71 -8.27
CA ILE A 3 -10.18 -2.72 -7.75
C ILE A 3 -9.66 -4.13 -7.97
N LEU A 4 -8.68 -4.29 -8.87
CA LEU A 4 -8.11 -5.58 -9.26
C LEU A 4 -7.08 -6.12 -8.25
N PHE A 5 -6.95 -5.46 -7.10
CA PHE A 5 -5.96 -5.80 -6.10
C PHE A 5 -6.43 -5.41 -4.70
N ASP A 6 -5.91 -6.14 -3.72
CA ASP A 6 -5.94 -5.77 -2.32
C ASP A 6 -4.58 -5.17 -1.94
N LEU A 7 -4.56 -4.23 -1.01
CA LEU A 7 -3.35 -3.55 -0.57
C LEU A 7 -3.29 -3.45 0.94
N ASN A 8 -2.14 -3.79 1.50
CA ASN A 8 -1.82 -3.55 2.89
C ASN A 8 -0.46 -2.85 3.04
N LEU A 9 -0.24 -2.23 4.20
CA LEU A 9 1.11 -1.85 4.58
C LEU A 9 1.95 -3.10 4.85
N ASP A 10 3.24 -3.01 4.55
CA ASP A 10 4.21 -3.97 5.04
C ASP A 10 4.13 -4.05 6.57
N HIS A 11 4.27 -5.27 7.10
CA HIS A 11 4.25 -5.53 8.53
C HIS A 11 5.19 -4.60 9.31
N ALA A 12 6.41 -4.38 8.82
CA ALA A 12 7.37 -3.52 9.51
C ALA A 12 6.89 -2.06 9.56
N TYR A 13 6.25 -1.59 8.49
CA TYR A 13 5.74 -0.22 8.43
C TYR A 13 4.48 -0.04 9.29
N ALA A 14 3.54 -0.98 9.21
CA ALA A 14 2.36 -0.99 10.06
C ALA A 14 2.74 -1.04 11.56
N GLU A 15 3.74 -1.83 11.91
CA GLU A 15 4.22 -1.93 13.30
C GLU A 15 4.94 -0.66 13.77
N HIS A 16 5.69 0.00 12.89
CA HIS A 16 6.27 1.30 13.18
C HIS A 16 5.19 2.34 13.52
N LEU A 17 4.10 2.38 12.76
CA LEU A 17 2.96 3.27 13.04
C LEU A 17 2.28 2.92 14.37
N ARG A 18 2.07 1.63 14.65
CA ARG A 18 1.53 1.18 15.95
C ARG A 18 2.40 1.60 17.14
N GLN A 19 3.73 1.58 16.99
CA GLN A 19 4.65 2.00 18.05
C GLN A 19 4.64 3.52 18.28
N GLN A 20 4.40 4.31 17.23
CA GLN A 20 4.29 5.77 17.32
C GLN A 20 2.96 6.25 17.91
N HIS A 21 1.92 5.42 17.81
CA HIS A 21 0.57 5.73 18.26
C HIS A 21 0.10 4.67 19.28
N PRO A 22 0.37 4.87 20.59
CA PRO A 22 0.05 3.89 21.64
C PRO A 22 -1.44 3.57 21.78
N ASP A 23 -2.31 4.46 21.28
CA ASP A 23 -3.74 4.18 21.13
C ASP A 23 -3.97 3.30 19.90
N SER A 24 -4.41 2.07 20.13
CA SER A 24 -4.63 1.07 19.08
C SER A 24 -5.67 1.50 18.05
N LEU A 25 -6.70 2.28 18.45
CA LEU A 25 -7.73 2.73 17.53
C LEU A 25 -7.15 3.78 16.58
N VAL A 26 -6.45 4.77 17.13
CA VAL A 26 -5.80 5.83 16.35
C VAL A 26 -4.77 5.23 15.38
N ALA A 27 -3.96 4.28 15.84
CA ALA A 27 -3.00 3.60 14.98
C ALA A 27 -3.68 2.86 13.81
N GLN A 28 -4.79 2.15 14.08
CA GLN A 28 -5.52 1.42 13.05
C GLN A 28 -6.21 2.34 12.05
N GLU A 29 -6.76 3.47 12.50
CA GLU A 29 -7.34 4.50 11.62
C GLU A 29 -6.28 5.06 10.67
N LEU A 30 -5.10 5.42 11.20
CA LEU A 30 -3.99 5.93 10.39
C LEU A 30 -3.47 4.91 9.37
N ILE A 31 -3.39 3.63 9.76
CA ILE A 31 -2.99 2.55 8.85
C ILE A 31 -4.02 2.42 7.72
N THR A 32 -5.31 2.35 8.06
CA THR A 32 -6.40 2.23 7.08
C THR A 32 -6.41 3.41 6.11
N ASP A 33 -6.31 4.63 6.64
CA ASP A 33 -6.28 5.85 5.82
C ASP A 33 -5.08 5.86 4.86
N LEU A 34 -3.92 5.36 5.31
CA LEU A 34 -2.74 5.27 4.47
C LEU A 34 -2.87 4.18 3.40
N GLU A 35 -3.41 3.01 3.75
CA GLU A 35 -3.72 1.94 2.79
C GLU A 35 -4.68 2.43 1.69
N ASP A 36 -5.72 3.18 2.06
CA ASP A 36 -6.67 3.77 1.12
C ASP A 36 -6.01 4.77 0.17
N LYS A 37 -5.14 5.65 0.69
CA LYS A 37 -4.39 6.62 -0.12
C LYS A 37 -3.44 5.94 -1.11
N ILE A 38 -2.67 4.95 -0.64
CA ILE A 38 -1.77 4.19 -1.50
C ILE A 38 -2.58 3.41 -2.54
N GLY A 39 -3.68 2.76 -2.13
CA GLY A 39 -4.60 2.05 -3.01
C GLY A 39 -5.15 2.96 -4.11
N ALA A 40 -5.56 4.19 -3.77
CA ALA A 40 -6.02 5.17 -4.74
C ALA A 40 -4.93 5.54 -5.76
N ALA A 41 -3.69 5.76 -5.29
CA ALA A 41 -2.55 6.07 -6.16
C ALA A 41 -2.19 4.90 -7.10
N VAL A 42 -2.15 3.67 -6.59
CA VAL A 42 -1.91 2.45 -7.40
C VAL A 42 -3.02 2.24 -8.42
N ASN A 43 -4.28 2.46 -8.03
CA ASN A 43 -5.41 2.38 -8.94
C ASN A 43 -5.30 3.43 -10.07
N LEU A 44 -4.80 4.63 -9.78
CA LEU A 44 -4.52 5.64 -10.80
C LEU A 44 -3.44 5.19 -11.79
N VAL A 45 -2.37 4.54 -11.31
CA VAL A 45 -1.34 3.94 -12.17
C VAL A 45 -1.96 2.88 -13.09
N TRP A 46 -2.77 1.97 -12.54
CA TRP A 46 -3.48 0.97 -13.34
C TRP A 46 -4.39 1.59 -14.39
N GLN A 47 -5.19 2.59 -14.01
CA GLN A 47 -6.12 3.26 -14.94
C GLN A 47 -5.40 3.93 -16.11
N ARG A 48 -4.22 4.52 -15.87
CA ARG A 48 -3.43 5.22 -16.88
C ARG A 48 -2.57 4.31 -17.74
N HIS A 49 -1.93 3.31 -17.11
CA HIS A 49 -0.88 2.52 -17.76
C HIS A 49 -1.27 1.05 -17.97
N ARG A 50 -2.41 0.61 -17.43
CA ARG A 50 -2.88 -0.80 -17.50
C ARG A 50 -1.84 -1.80 -16.99
N THR A 51 -1.05 -1.37 -16.02
CA THR A 51 -0.08 -2.20 -15.31
C THR A 51 -0.16 -1.92 -13.82
N LEU A 52 0.01 -2.97 -13.02
CA LEU A 52 0.22 -2.83 -11.59
C LEU A 52 1.72 -2.67 -11.31
N PRO A 53 2.09 -1.86 -10.31
CA PRO A 53 3.45 -1.80 -9.80
C PRO A 53 4.03 -3.19 -9.48
N ALA A 54 5.33 -3.35 -9.71
CA ALA A 54 6.11 -4.52 -9.33
C ALA A 54 6.84 -4.29 -8.00
N VAL A 55 7.39 -5.36 -7.42
CA VAL A 55 8.24 -5.24 -6.23
C VAL A 55 9.47 -4.39 -6.55
N GLY A 56 9.75 -3.41 -5.70
CA GLY A 56 10.82 -2.43 -5.87
C GLY A 56 10.39 -1.14 -6.57
N ASP A 57 9.23 -1.13 -7.23
CA ASP A 57 8.67 0.10 -7.81
C ASP A 57 8.24 1.06 -6.70
N ARG A 58 8.30 2.35 -7.03
CA ARG A 58 7.93 3.44 -6.15
C ARG A 58 6.63 4.07 -6.63
N VAL A 59 5.74 4.39 -5.70
CA VAL A 59 4.47 5.05 -5.96
C VAL A 59 4.44 6.34 -5.17
N GLU A 60 4.14 7.44 -5.86
CA GLU A 60 3.99 8.75 -5.22
C GLU A 60 2.60 8.87 -4.60
N VAL A 61 2.54 9.24 -3.32
CA VAL A 61 1.32 9.38 -2.53
C VAL A 61 1.45 10.66 -1.71
N ASP A 62 0.56 11.64 -1.93
CA ASP A 62 0.56 12.92 -1.21
C ASP A 62 1.93 13.65 -1.14
N SER A 63 2.75 13.57 -2.20
CA SER A 63 4.13 14.11 -2.28
C SER A 63 5.20 13.34 -1.50
N GLU A 64 4.85 12.18 -0.94
CA GLU A 64 5.78 11.19 -0.40
C GLU A 64 5.89 9.99 -1.34
N TRP A 65 6.95 9.20 -1.17
CA TRP A 65 7.14 7.96 -1.92
C TRP A 65 6.93 6.75 -1.01
N VAL A 66 6.21 5.76 -1.52
CA VAL A 66 6.16 4.41 -0.94
C VAL A 66 6.79 3.42 -1.91
N ILE A 67 7.29 2.31 -1.38
CA ILE A 67 7.88 1.23 -2.19
C ILE A 67 7.00 -0.02 -2.09
N ILE A 68 6.76 -0.69 -3.21
CA ILE A 68 6.08 -1.98 -3.19
C ILE A 68 7.07 -3.04 -2.73
N THR A 69 6.82 -3.64 -1.56
CA THR A 69 7.72 -4.64 -0.95
C THR A 69 7.30 -6.06 -1.30
N ALA A 70 6.02 -6.29 -1.58
CA ALA A 70 5.53 -7.58 -2.03
C ALA A 70 4.42 -7.45 -3.07
N ARG A 71 4.38 -8.44 -3.96
CA ARG A 71 3.28 -8.66 -4.89
C ARG A 71 3.01 -10.16 -4.98
N THR A 72 1.86 -10.58 -4.47
CA THR A 72 1.45 -11.98 -4.44
C THR A 72 0.15 -12.18 -5.21
N PHE A 73 -0.14 -13.43 -5.57
CA PHE A 73 -1.27 -13.79 -6.39
C PHE A 73 -2.06 -14.91 -5.71
N GLY A 74 -3.37 -14.72 -5.56
CA GLY A 74 -4.29 -15.77 -5.13
C GLY A 74 -4.54 -16.79 -6.24
N GLN A 75 -4.93 -18.01 -5.87
CA GLN A 75 -5.34 -19.04 -6.84
C GLN A 75 -6.58 -18.64 -7.65
N ASP A 76 -7.40 -17.72 -7.11
CA ASP A 76 -8.57 -17.12 -7.75
C ASP A 76 -8.21 -15.98 -8.73
N GLY A 77 -6.93 -15.66 -8.88
CA GLY A 77 -6.45 -14.56 -9.72
C GLY A 77 -6.43 -13.20 -9.04
N SER A 78 -6.74 -13.12 -7.74
CA SER A 78 -6.57 -11.89 -6.96
C SER A 78 -5.09 -11.47 -6.90
N VAL A 79 -4.82 -10.17 -6.90
CA VAL A 79 -3.49 -9.61 -6.71
C VAL A 79 -3.42 -8.94 -5.35
N TRP A 80 -2.39 -9.22 -4.57
CA TRP A 80 -2.16 -8.62 -3.27
C TRP A 80 -0.86 -7.84 -3.29
N LEU A 81 -0.88 -6.61 -2.82
CA LEU A 81 0.27 -5.73 -2.75
C LEU A 81 0.59 -5.38 -1.30
N ALA A 82 1.88 -5.37 -0.97
CA ALA A 82 2.37 -4.78 0.27
C ALA A 82 3.18 -3.53 -0.05
N ALA A 83 2.91 -2.44 0.68
CA ALA A 83 3.61 -1.18 0.53
C ALA A 83 4.40 -0.84 1.81
N GLY A 84 5.68 -0.53 1.65
CA GLY A 84 6.57 -0.06 2.71
C GLY A 84 6.88 1.42 2.57
N ARG A 85 7.39 2.00 3.67
CA ARG A 85 7.96 3.34 3.65
C ARG A 85 9.20 3.36 2.73
N PHE A 86 9.30 4.35 1.85
CA PHE A 86 10.53 4.59 1.11
C PHE A 86 11.50 5.39 2.00
N GLU A 87 12.64 4.79 2.33
CA GLU A 87 13.76 5.47 2.99
C GLU A 87 14.78 5.87 1.93
N ALA A 88 15.08 7.17 1.85
CA ALA A 88 15.97 7.76 0.85
C ALA A 88 17.45 7.53 1.13
#